data_AF-A0AAW9EB60-F1
#
_entry.id   AF-A0AAW9EB60-F1
#
_cell.length_a   1.000
_cell.length_b   1.000
_cell.length_c   1.000
_cell.angle_alpha   90.00
_cell.angle_beta   90.00
_cell.angle_gamma   90.00
#
_symmetry.space_group_name_H-M   'P 1'
#
loop_
_entity.id
_entity.type
_entity.pdbx_description
1 polymer ?
#
loop_
_entity_poly.entity_id
_entity_poly.type
_entity_poly.pdbx_seq_one_letter_code
_entity_poly.pdbx_strand_id
1 'polypeptide(L)'
;AADLQKHCTSCCPAVVFLNEDCFVHDDESNGIIRQIITQNPATLFVIFMSLANIHFDRYLRVRKNLLISSKSITPKDLDVILVNYLKYKNTSVG
;
A
#
# COMPACT_ATOMS: atom_id res chain seq x y z
N ALA A 1 -11.71 2.45 9.31
CA ALA A 1 -10.40 1.92 9.74
C ALA A 1 -10.49 0.60 10.52
N ALA A 2 -11.47 0.43 11.44
CA ALA A 2 -11.62 -0.79 12.25
C ALA A 2 -11.76 -2.09 11.43
N ASP A 3 -12.49 -2.07 10.31
CA ASP A 3 -12.65 -3.26 9.46
C ASP A 3 -11.38 -3.62 8.69
N LEU A 4 -10.55 -2.64 8.34
CA LEU A 4 -9.24 -2.86 7.71
C LEU A 4 -8.30 -3.58 8.68
N GLN A 5 -8.29 -3.15 9.94
CA GLN A 5 -7.48 -3.78 10.97
C GLN A 5 -7.89 -5.25 11.18
N LYS A 6 -9.20 -5.51 11.30
CA LYS A 6 -9.73 -6.88 11.44
C LYS A 6 -9.33 -7.77 10.27
N HIS A 7 -9.49 -7.30 9.02
CA HIS A 7 -9.11 -8.09 7.85
C HIS A 7 -7.60 -8.33 7.75
N CYS A 8 -6.76 -7.35 8.10
CA CYS A 8 -5.31 -7.55 8.12
C CYS A 8 -4.92 -8.64 9.13
N THR A 9 -5.53 -8.64 10.32
CA THR A 9 -5.26 -9.63 11.37
C THR A 9 -5.84 -11.02 11.03
N SER A 10 -7.03 -11.09 10.45
CA SER A 10 -7.71 -12.37 10.18
C SER A 10 -7.26 -13.07 8.90
N CYS A 11 -6.91 -12.30 7.86
CA CYS A 11 -6.62 -12.86 6.53
C CYS A 11 -5.16 -12.70 6.08
N CYS A 12 -4.34 -11.95 6.81
CA CYS A 12 -2.92 -11.71 6.49
C CYS A 12 -2.68 -11.42 5.00
N PRO A 13 -3.36 -10.41 4.41
CA PRO A 13 -3.32 -10.16 2.99
C PRO A 13 -1.88 -9.85 2.53
N ALA A 14 -1.50 -10.35 1.35
CA ALA A 14 -0.19 -10.04 0.78
C ALA A 14 -0.09 -8.58 0.30
N VAL A 15 -1.22 -8.02 -0.15
CA VAL A 15 -1.33 -6.68 -0.74
C VAL A 15 -2.64 -6.04 -0.29
N VAL A 16 -2.61 -4.75 0.03
CA VAL A 16 -3.77 -3.92 0.38
C VAL A 16 -3.73 -2.65 -0.45
N PHE A 17 -4.84 -2.32 -1.10
CA PHE A 17 -5.02 -1.10 -1.85
C PHE A 17 -5.81 -0.08 -1.04
N LEU A 18 -5.31 1.15 -0.99
CA LEU A 18 -5.91 2.27 -0.27
C LEU A 18 -6.08 3.46 -1.22
N ASN A 19 -7.20 4.17 -1.10
CA ASN A 19 -7.38 5.45 -1.77
C ASN A 19 -6.89 6.57 -0.83
N GLU A 20 -6.34 7.65 -1.38
CA GLU A 20 -5.99 8.86 -0.63
C GLU A 20 -7.16 9.41 0.20
N ASP A 21 -8.40 9.23 -0.27
CA ASP A 21 -9.60 9.69 0.44
C ASP A 21 -9.71 9.09 1.85
N CYS A 22 -9.06 7.94 2.09
CA CYS A 22 -8.94 7.33 3.42
C CYS A 22 -8.13 8.17 4.43
N PHE A 23 -7.40 9.19 3.97
CA PHE A 23 -6.50 10.03 4.76
C PHE A 23 -6.94 11.50 4.85
N VAL A 24 -7.95 11.93 4.09
CA VAL A 24 -8.33 13.35 3.96
C VAL A 24 -9.32 13.80 5.05
N HIS A 25 -10.14 12.89 5.56
CA HIS A 25 -11.31 13.28 6.36
C HIS A 25 -11.11 13.28 7.89
N ASP A 26 -10.11 12.58 8.41
CA ASP A 26 -9.96 12.39 9.86
C ASP A 26 -8.52 12.03 10.27
N ASP A 27 -7.96 12.80 11.19
CA ASP A 27 -6.61 12.59 11.73
C ASP A 27 -6.50 11.29 12.54
N GLU A 28 -7.58 10.87 13.23
CA GLU A 28 -7.59 9.60 13.97
C GLU A 28 -7.49 8.41 13.00
N SER A 29 -8.27 8.44 11.92
CA SER A 29 -8.22 7.43 10.86
C SER A 29 -6.84 7.32 10.22
N ASN A 30 -6.14 8.45 10.03
CA ASN A 30 -4.75 8.45 9.55
C ASN A 30 -3.81 7.76 10.55
N GLY A 31 -3.95 8.07 11.84
CA GLY A 31 -3.21 7.41 12.91
C GLY A 31 -3.39 5.89 12.91
N ILE A 32 -4.64 5.44 12.81
CA ILE A 32 -4.98 4.00 12.78
C ILE A 32 -4.39 3.33 11.52
N ILE A 33 -4.52 3.93 10.34
CA ILE A 33 -3.97 3.33 9.10
C ILE A 33 -2.43 3.23 9.17
N ARG A 34 -1.74 4.27 9.67
CA ARG A 34 -0.28 4.21 9.89
C ARG A 34 0.10 3.10 10.86
N GLN A 35 -0.69 2.91 11.93
CA GLN A 35 -0.48 1.83 12.88
C GLN A 35 -0.67 0.46 12.21
N ILE A 36 -1.72 0.27 11.42
CA ILE A 36 -1.97 -0.97 10.66
C ILE A 36 -0.79 -1.27 9.72
N ILE A 37 -0.31 -0.29 8.96
CA ILE A 37 0.85 -0.45 8.07
C ILE A 37 2.10 -0.89 8.84
N THR A 38 2.31 -0.32 10.02
CA THR A 38 3.48 -0.62 10.86
C THR A 38 3.38 -2.02 11.49
N GLN A 39 2.17 -2.45 11.87
CA GLN A 39 1.91 -3.77 12.47
C GLN A 39 1.94 -4.92 11.44
N ASN A 40 1.87 -4.62 10.15
CA ASN A 40 1.81 -5.63 9.08
C ASN A 40 2.99 -5.48 8.09
N PRO A 41 4.24 -5.77 8.50
CA PRO A 41 5.42 -5.63 7.64
C PRO A 41 5.43 -6.57 6.43
N ALA A 42 4.68 -7.68 6.49
CA ALA A 42 4.59 -8.69 5.42
C ALA A 42 3.53 -8.37 4.35
N THR A 43 2.73 -7.32 4.57
CA THR A 43 1.65 -6.86 3.69
C THR A 43 2.10 -5.62 2.94
N LEU A 44 2.04 -5.62 1.61
CA LEU A 44 2.31 -4.42 0.81
C LEU A 44 1.08 -3.51 0.81
N PHE A 45 1.24 -2.30 1.31
CA PHE A 45 0.21 -1.26 1.21
C PHE A 45 0.50 -0.37 0.00
N VAL A 46 -0.49 -0.22 -0.87
CA VAL A 46 -0.44 0.63 -2.06
C VAL A 46 -1.48 1.74 -1.91
N ILE A 47 -1.03 2.99 -1.79
CA ILE A 47 -1.91 4.16 -1.67
C ILE A 47 -2.00 4.85 -3.03
N PHE A 48 -3.20 4.96 -3.59
CA PHE A 48 -3.46 5.69 -4.82
C PHE A 48 -3.82 7.15 -4.50
N MET A 49 -2.96 8.07 -4.91
CA MET A 49 -3.16 9.51 -4.75
C MET A 49 -3.34 10.23 -6.08
N SER A 50 -4.14 11.30 -6.10
CA SER A 50 -4.24 12.26 -7.20
C SER A 50 -3.03 13.18 -7.13
N LEU A 51 -1.87 12.67 -7.54
CA LEU A 51 -0.61 13.42 -7.52
C LEU A 51 -0.67 14.54 -8.57
N ALA A 52 -0.91 15.78 -8.13
CA ALA A 52 -1.08 16.92 -9.03
C ALA A 52 0.22 17.60 -9.47
N ASN A 53 1.40 17.29 -8.89
CA ASN A 53 2.58 18.13 -9.21
C ASN A 53 3.96 17.53 -8.95
N ILE A 54 4.12 16.21 -9.05
CA ILE A 54 5.44 15.61 -8.89
C ILE A 54 5.70 14.71 -10.09
N HIS A 55 6.77 15.00 -10.82
CA HIS A 55 7.31 14.17 -11.91
C HIS A 55 7.81 12.81 -11.37
N PHE A 56 6.92 12.02 -10.78
CA PHE A 56 7.20 10.64 -10.40
C PHE A 56 6.78 9.74 -11.55
N ASP A 57 7.75 9.06 -12.13
CA ASP A 57 7.61 8.29 -13.37
C ASP A 57 6.68 7.07 -13.25
N ARG A 58 6.12 6.75 -12.06
CA ARG A 58 4.99 5.80 -11.86
C ARG A 58 4.53 5.68 -10.39
N TYR A 59 5.49 5.54 -9.46
CA TYR A 59 5.21 5.30 -8.04
C TYR A 59 6.37 5.76 -7.15
N LEU A 60 6.08 6.02 -5.87
CA LEU A 60 7.02 6.32 -4.81
C LEU A 60 6.97 5.23 -3.74
N ARG A 61 8.08 4.52 -3.54
CA ARG A 61 8.19 3.55 -2.44
C ARG A 61 8.66 4.28 -1.17
N VAL A 62 7.78 4.41 -0.19
CA VAL A 62 8.06 5.10 1.08
C VAL A 62 8.72 4.16 2.09
N ARG A 63 8.29 2.90 2.13
CA ARG A 63 8.86 1.85 2.98
C ARG A 63 8.93 0.52 2.24
N LYS A 64 9.57 -0.48 2.84
CA LYS A 64 9.59 -1.85 2.29
C LYS A 64 8.18 -2.40 2.05
N ASN A 65 7.22 -2.04 2.89
CA ASN A 65 5.83 -2.51 2.81
C ASN A 65 4.83 -1.39 2.50
N LEU A 66 5.28 -0.21 2.03
CA LEU A 66 4.42 0.92 1.69
C LEU A 66 4.85 1.59 0.39
N LEU A 67 3.92 1.69 -0.54
CA LEU A 67 4.07 2.31 -1.85
C LEU A 67 2.94 3.31 -2.08
N ILE A 68 3.28 4.45 -2.66
CA ILE A 68 2.37 5.49 -3.10
C ILE A 68 2.39 5.48 -4.61
N SER A 69 1.23 5.43 -5.25
CA SER A 69 1.08 5.43 -6.70
C SER A 69 0.12 6.52 -7.13
N SER A 70 0.25 6.98 -8.37
CA SER A 70 -0.79 7.80 -8.99
C SER A 70 -2.06 6.96 -9.19
N LYS A 71 -3.24 7.59 -9.08
CA LYS A 71 -4.51 7.03 -9.56
C LYS A 71 -4.51 6.73 -11.06
N SER A 72 -3.57 7.32 -11.83
CA SER A 72 -3.41 7.10 -13.27
C SER A 72 -2.51 5.92 -13.64
N ILE A 73 -2.02 5.13 -12.68
CA ILE A 73 -1.15 3.98 -12.98
C ILE A 73 -1.89 2.97 -13.86
N THR A 74 -1.20 2.44 -14.88
CA THR A 74 -1.80 1.41 -15.73
C THR A 74 -1.79 0.04 -15.02
N PRO A 75 -2.75 -0.85 -15.31
CA PRO A 75 -2.75 -2.19 -14.73
C PRO A 75 -1.47 -2.97 -15.01
N LYS A 76 -0.88 -2.82 -16.20
CA LYS A 76 0.39 -3.47 -16.58
C LYS A 76 1.54 -3.04 -15.67
N ASP A 77 1.57 -1.76 -15.32
CA ASP A 77 2.61 -1.20 -14.48
C ASP A 77 2.46 -1.63 -13.03
N LEU A 78 1.21 -1.72 -12.56
CA LEU A 78 0.89 -2.28 -11.27
C LEU A 78 1.28 -3.75 -11.18
N ASP A 79 0.99 -4.56 -12.21
CA ASP A 79 1.34 -5.98 -12.26
C ASP A 79 2.86 -6.19 -12.12
N VAL A 80 3.67 -5.39 -12.81
CA VAL A 80 5.14 -5.47 -12.69
C VAL A 80 5.60 -5.21 -11.25
N ILE A 81 5.00 -4.22 -10.58
CA ILE A 81 5.33 -3.88 -9.17
C ILE A 81 4.94 -5.04 -8.25
N LEU A 82 3.73 -5.58 -8.42
CA LEU A 82 3.21 -6.67 -7.59
C LEU A 82 4.01 -7.95 -7.78
N VAL A 83 4.32 -8.32 -9.04
CA VAL A 83 5.14 -9.50 -9.36
C VAL A 83 6.52 -9.37 -8.73
N ASN A 84 7.15 -8.20 -8.81
CA ASN A 84 8.44 -7.97 -8.16
C ASN A 84 8.34 -8.14 -6.64
N TYR A 85 7.32 -7.56 -6.00
CA TYR A 85 7.13 -7.71 -4.55
C TYR A 85 6.89 -9.17 -4.13
N LEU A 86 6.00 -9.89 -4.83
CA LEU A 86 5.67 -11.27 -4.53
C LEU A 86 6.85 -12.21 -4.77
N LYS A 87 7.64 -11.99 -5.84
CA LYS A 87 8.89 -12.72 -6.07
C LYS A 87 9.88 -12.51 -4.93
N TYR A 88 10.12 -11.25 -4.52
CA TYR A 88 11.01 -10.97 -3.39
C TYR A 88 10.55 -11.65 -2.11
N LYS A 89 9.25 -11.62 -1.82
CA LYS A 89 8.66 -12.30 -0.64
C LYS A 89 8.90 -13.81 -0.67
N ASN A 90 8.70 -14.46 -1.82
CA ASN A 90 8.89 -15.91 -1.96
C ASN A 90 10.35 -16.34 -1.93
N THR A 91 11.29 -15.47 -2.32
CA THR A 91 12.73 -15.80 -2.32
C THR A 91 13.35 -15.66 -0.92
N SER A 92 12.75 -14.85 -0.04
CA SER A 92 13.19 -14.68 1.36
C SER A 92 12.68 -15.75 2.34
N VAL A 93 12.00 -16.79 1.85
CA VAL A 93 11.58 -17.98 2.64
C VAL A 93 12.46 -19.19 2.32
N GLY A 94 13.68 -18.97 1.84
CA GLY A 94 14.73 -19.98 1.66
C GLY A 94 15.71 -19.98 2.83
#